data_AF-A0A1V6II83-F1
#
_entry.id   AF-A0A1V6II83-F1
#
_cell.length_a   1.000
_cell.length_b   1.000
_cell.length_c   1.000
_cell.angle_alpha   90.00
_cell.angle_beta   90.00
_cell.angle_gamma   90.00
#
_symmetry.space_group_name_H-M   'P 1'
#
loop_
_entity.id
_entity.type
_entity.pdbx_description
1 polymer ?
#
loop_
_entity_poly.entity_id
_entity_poly.type
_entity_poly.pdbx_seq_one_letter_code
_entity_poly.pdbx_strand_id
1 'polypeptide(L)'
;MIIIYGGAFFLVIVIAIFSALVLGGIKITIINALIALVVAAFLTYRVTNYRKDIEKRRFMFNFMEYFILNFDIQKTVEATLTTIYPLLDVKKSRVYLTMNEDGMLLLEKLRLTFAHQYYESFLEMVKLINEHGGEMLKVAEVLLFSISNSETQLIKLTRIDNAYLIKFIFNWFFIMLVAIVFRLALDGFLKFETLPLIYVAGMEVFIAIFLTSIVLVFENRIRRTRRVS
;
A
#
# COMPACT_ATOMS: atom_id res chain seq x y z
N MET A 1 -9.00 1.34 -6.25
CA MET A 1 -8.51 1.04 -7.60
C MET A 1 -8.45 2.27 -8.48
N ILE A 2 -9.55 3.03 -8.65
CA ILE A 2 -9.61 4.24 -9.50
C ILE A 2 -8.47 5.24 -9.22
N ILE A 3 -8.18 5.52 -7.95
CA ILE A 3 -7.10 6.46 -7.57
C ILE A 3 -5.69 5.94 -7.93
N ILE A 4 -5.47 4.62 -7.88
CA ILE A 4 -4.17 4.00 -8.19
C ILE A 4 -3.94 4.01 -9.71
N TYR A 5 -4.94 3.59 -10.47
CA TYR A 5 -4.88 3.62 -11.94
C TYR A 5 -4.84 5.06 -12.48
N GLY A 6 -5.58 5.98 -11.84
CA GLY A 6 -5.55 7.41 -12.18
C GLY A 6 -4.18 8.04 -11.94
N GLY A 7 -3.51 7.73 -10.82
CA GLY A 7 -2.16 8.20 -10.54
C GLY A 7 -1.11 7.64 -11.50
N ALA A 8 -1.22 6.36 -11.86
CA ALA A 8 -0.34 5.70 -12.83
C ALA A 8 -0.49 6.31 -14.24
N PHE A 9 -1.72 6.57 -14.67
CA PHE A 9 -2.00 7.23 -15.94
C PHE A 9 -1.51 8.68 -15.96
N PHE A 10 -1.69 9.41 -14.85
CA PHE A 10 -1.19 10.77 -14.70
C PHE A 10 0.34 10.84 -14.84
N LEU A 11 1.08 9.88 -14.28
CA LEU A 11 2.54 9.78 -14.46
C LEU A 11 2.93 9.74 -15.94
N VAL A 12 2.27 8.87 -16.73
CA VAL A 12 2.56 8.71 -18.16
C VAL A 12 2.30 10.01 -18.91
N ILE A 13 1.19 10.69 -18.61
CA ILE A 13 0.87 11.99 -19.21
C ILE A 13 1.94 13.03 -18.87
N VAL A 14 2.35 13.12 -17.61
CA VAL A 14 3.35 14.10 -17.17
C VAL A 14 4.68 13.88 -17.90
N ILE A 15 5.14 12.63 -18.02
CA ILE A 15 6.36 12.31 -18.77
C ILE A 15 6.22 12.61 -20.26
N ALA A 16 5.08 12.27 -20.85
CA ALA A 16 4.85 12.54 -22.27
C ALA A 16 4.85 14.05 -22.58
N ILE A 17 4.13 14.85 -21.77
CA ILE A 17 4.10 16.31 -21.91
C ILE A 17 5.50 16.89 -21.68
N PHE A 18 6.19 16.48 -20.62
CA PHE A 18 7.54 16.93 -20.32
C PHE A 18 8.50 16.63 -21.48
N SER A 19 8.50 15.39 -21.98
CA SER A 19 9.36 14.98 -23.08
C SER A 19 9.02 15.74 -24.37
N ALA A 20 7.74 15.97 -24.68
CA ALA A 20 7.33 16.73 -25.85
C ALA A 20 7.81 18.19 -25.80
N LEU A 21 7.70 18.83 -24.63
CA LEU A 21 8.07 20.24 -24.45
C LEU A 21 9.59 20.46 -24.35
N VAL A 22 10.32 19.52 -23.74
CA VAL A 22 11.74 19.70 -23.43
C VAL A 22 12.64 19.12 -24.53
N LEU A 23 12.39 17.87 -24.92
CA LEU A 23 13.23 17.12 -25.86
C LEU A 23 12.75 17.29 -27.31
N GLY A 24 11.47 17.57 -27.53
CA GLY A 24 10.91 17.61 -28.88
C GLY A 24 11.03 16.27 -29.62
N GLY A 25 10.34 16.17 -30.76
CA GLY A 25 10.39 14.97 -31.60
C GLY A 25 9.48 13.83 -31.12
N ILE A 26 8.52 13.48 -31.97
CA ILE A 26 7.50 12.46 -31.71
C ILE A 26 8.10 11.11 -31.29
N LYS A 27 9.23 10.69 -31.90
CA LYS A 27 9.86 9.39 -31.59
C LYS A 27 10.35 9.31 -30.14
N ILE A 28 11.03 10.34 -29.65
CA ILE A 28 11.57 10.36 -28.27
C ILE A 28 10.43 10.42 -27.26
N THR A 29 9.40 11.24 -27.53
CA THR A 29 8.20 11.30 -26.68
C THR A 29 7.50 9.95 -26.57
N ILE A 30 7.36 9.21 -27.67
CA ILE A 30 6.74 7.87 -27.66
C ILE A 30 7.58 6.91 -26.82
N ILE A 31 8.91 6.89 -26.98
CA ILE A 31 9.81 6.01 -26.22
C ILE A 31 9.68 6.30 -24.72
N ASN A 32 9.73 7.57 -24.32
CA ASN A 32 9.62 7.96 -22.91
C ASN A 32 8.24 7.68 -22.31
N ALA A 33 7.17 7.85 -23.09
CA ALA A 33 5.82 7.47 -22.68
C ALA A 33 5.69 5.95 -22.47
N LEU A 34 6.30 5.13 -23.34
CA LEU A 34 6.31 3.67 -23.20
C LEU A 34 7.09 3.23 -21.95
N ILE A 35 8.26 3.82 -21.71
CA ILE A 35 9.05 3.55 -20.50
C ILE A 35 8.25 3.93 -19.24
N ALA A 36 7.63 5.12 -19.24
CA ALA A 36 6.77 5.56 -18.14
C ALA A 36 5.58 4.62 -17.92
N LEU A 37 4.99 4.07 -18.99
CA LEU A 37 3.88 3.12 -18.92
C LEU A 37 4.31 1.81 -18.27
N VAL A 38 5.49 1.28 -18.60
CA VAL A 38 6.04 0.08 -17.95
C VAL A 38 6.24 0.31 -16.45
N VAL A 39 6.84 1.45 -16.07
CA VAL A 39 7.05 1.83 -14.67
C VAL A 39 5.70 2.01 -13.95
N ALA A 40 4.73 2.66 -14.59
CA ALA A 40 3.40 2.89 -14.05
C ALA A 40 2.65 1.57 -13.82
N ALA A 41 2.74 0.62 -14.74
CA ALA A 41 2.17 -0.72 -14.60
C ALA A 41 2.82 -1.48 -13.44
N PHE A 42 4.15 -1.45 -13.34
CA PHE A 42 4.89 -2.05 -12.23
C PHE A 42 4.45 -1.48 -10.86
N LEU A 43 4.41 -0.15 -10.73
CA LEU A 43 3.97 0.54 -9.52
C LEU A 43 2.52 0.17 -9.15
N THR A 44 1.63 0.13 -10.14
CA THR A 44 0.23 -0.24 -9.95
C THR A 44 0.08 -1.64 -9.37
N TYR A 45 0.82 -2.61 -9.92
CA TYR A 45 0.85 -3.98 -9.40
C TYR A 45 1.34 -4.02 -7.95
N ARG A 46 2.47 -3.34 -7.65
CA ARG A 46 3.06 -3.30 -6.31
C ARG A 46 2.13 -2.65 -5.28
N VAL A 47 1.56 -1.49 -5.60
CA VAL A 47 0.66 -0.76 -4.70
C VAL A 47 -0.64 -1.52 -4.47
N THR A 48 -1.17 -2.21 -5.49
CA THR A 48 -2.39 -3.02 -5.36
C THR A 48 -2.17 -4.20 -4.42
N ASN A 49 -1.07 -4.93 -4.57
CA ASN A 49 -0.73 -6.04 -3.67
C ASN A 49 -0.49 -5.55 -2.24
N TYR A 50 0.26 -4.45 -2.09
CA TYR A 50 0.46 -3.82 -0.79
C TYR A 50 -0.85 -3.42 -0.10
N ARG A 51 -1.81 -2.85 -0.84
CA ARG A 51 -3.11 -2.51 -0.29
C ARG A 51 -3.90 -3.74 0.16
N LYS A 52 -3.86 -4.82 -0.61
CA LYS A 52 -4.45 -6.12 -0.23
C LYS A 52 -3.83 -6.66 1.07
N ASP A 53 -2.51 -6.58 1.21
CA ASP A 53 -1.79 -6.99 2.42
C ASP A 53 -2.25 -6.20 3.66
N ILE A 54 -2.42 -4.88 3.54
CA ILE A 54 -2.93 -4.03 4.63
C ILE A 54 -4.38 -4.37 4.97
N GLU A 55 -5.24 -4.48 3.96
CA GLU A 55 -6.67 -4.78 4.17
C GLU A 55 -6.84 -6.12 4.88
N LYS A 56 -6.04 -7.12 4.51
CA LYS A 56 -5.97 -8.42 5.20
C LYS A 56 -5.53 -8.32 6.65
N ARG A 57 -4.49 -7.52 6.95
CA ARG A 57 -4.02 -7.30 8.34
C ARG A 57 -5.06 -6.58 9.20
N ARG A 58 -5.69 -5.53 8.67
CA ARG A 58 -6.76 -4.82 9.38
C ARG A 58 -7.95 -5.74 9.65
N PHE A 59 -8.30 -6.56 8.66
CA PHE A 59 -9.35 -7.57 8.85
C PHE A 59 -9.00 -8.54 9.97
N MET A 60 -7.76 -9.05 10.02
CA MET A 60 -7.27 -9.92 11.09
C MET A 60 -7.37 -9.25 12.46
N PHE A 61 -6.97 -7.98 12.60
CA PHE A 61 -7.06 -7.23 13.85
C PHE A 61 -8.49 -7.07 14.34
N ASN A 62 -9.38 -6.58 13.47
CA ASN A 62 -10.79 -6.42 13.81
C ASN A 62 -11.43 -7.77 14.16
N PHE A 63 -11.07 -8.84 13.43
CA PHE A 63 -11.54 -10.19 13.71
C PHE A 63 -11.14 -10.64 15.12
N MET A 64 -9.86 -10.52 15.49
CA MET A 64 -9.38 -10.91 16.82
C MET A 64 -10.02 -10.07 17.91
N GLU A 65 -10.12 -8.75 17.72
CA GLU A 65 -10.75 -7.83 18.68
C GLU A 65 -12.22 -8.20 18.92
N TYR A 66 -13.02 -8.33 17.85
CA TYR A 66 -14.42 -8.73 18.00
C TYR A 66 -14.55 -10.12 18.62
N PHE A 67 -13.69 -11.07 18.26
CA PHE A 67 -13.70 -12.40 18.84
C PHE A 67 -13.46 -12.33 20.35
N ILE A 68 -12.37 -11.69 20.80
CA ILE A 68 -12.00 -11.58 22.21
C ILE A 68 -13.13 -10.92 23.02
N LEU A 69 -13.69 -9.82 22.51
CA LEU A 69 -14.76 -9.08 23.20
C LEU A 69 -16.05 -9.88 23.35
N ASN A 70 -16.38 -10.75 22.39
CA ASN A 70 -17.62 -11.53 22.41
C ASN A 70 -17.45 -12.90 23.04
N PHE A 71 -16.23 -13.44 23.08
CA PHE A 71 -15.96 -14.77 23.62
C PHE A 71 -16.32 -14.86 25.09
N ASP A 72 -16.07 -13.82 25.88
CA ASP A 72 -16.41 -13.85 27.30
C ASP A 72 -17.91 -13.86 27.59
N ILE A 73 -18.73 -13.45 26.62
CA ILE A 73 -20.20 -13.49 26.71
C ILE A 73 -20.70 -14.86 26.25
N GLN A 74 -20.19 -15.34 25.12
CA GLN A 74 -20.70 -16.55 24.45
C GLN A 74 -20.09 -17.85 24.99
N LYS A 75 -18.91 -17.78 25.62
CA LYS A 75 -18.13 -18.86 26.24
C LYS A 75 -17.76 -20.04 25.34
N THR A 76 -18.20 -20.05 24.08
CA THR A 76 -17.89 -21.09 23.09
C THR A 76 -17.44 -20.45 21.78
N VAL A 77 -16.52 -21.12 21.09
CA VAL A 77 -15.93 -20.63 19.83
C VAL A 77 -17.00 -20.46 18.75
N GLU A 78 -17.91 -21.42 18.62
CA GLU A 78 -18.97 -21.42 17.61
C GLU A 78 -19.99 -20.31 17.81
N ALA A 79 -20.49 -20.12 19.05
CA ALA A 79 -21.41 -19.03 19.35
C ALA A 79 -20.74 -17.64 19.21
N THR A 80 -19.44 -17.55 19.52
CA THR A 80 -18.66 -16.33 19.30
C THR A 80 -18.56 -16.01 17.81
N LEU A 81 -18.17 -16.99 17.00
CA LEU A 81 -18.04 -16.83 15.55
C LEU A 81 -19.37 -16.39 14.93
N THR A 82 -20.46 -17.11 15.20
CA THR A 82 -21.80 -16.77 14.68
C THR A 82 -22.25 -15.35 15.04
N THR A 83 -21.83 -14.84 16.20
CA THR A 83 -22.14 -13.48 16.66
C THR A 83 -21.30 -12.41 15.94
N ILE A 84 -20.00 -12.64 15.74
CA ILE A 84 -19.10 -11.62 15.14
C ILE A 84 -19.19 -11.59 13.61
N TYR A 85 -19.59 -12.69 12.98
CA TYR A 85 -19.69 -12.81 11.53
C TYR A 85 -20.53 -11.72 10.84
N PRO A 86 -21.74 -11.40 11.31
CA PRO A 86 -22.55 -10.30 10.78
C PRO A 86 -21.91 -8.92 10.98
N LEU A 87 -21.06 -8.77 12.01
CA LEU A 87 -20.39 -7.52 12.36
C LEU A 87 -19.16 -7.25 11.47
N LEU A 88 -18.60 -8.31 10.87
CA LEU A 88 -17.49 -8.22 9.94
C LEU A 88 -18.01 -7.88 8.53
N ASP A 89 -17.49 -6.80 7.93
CA ASP A 89 -17.89 -6.32 6.59
C ASP A 89 -17.91 -7.45 5.53
N VAL A 90 -19.12 -7.97 5.27
CA VAL A 90 -19.39 -9.23 4.54
C VAL A 90 -18.84 -9.22 3.11
N LYS A 91 -18.68 -8.04 2.51
CA LYS A 91 -18.13 -7.88 1.16
C LYS A 91 -16.62 -8.11 1.09
N LYS A 92 -15.88 -7.88 2.19
CA LYS A 92 -14.42 -8.10 2.28
C LYS A 92 -14.07 -9.42 2.97
N SER A 93 -14.95 -9.92 3.84
CA SER A 93 -14.73 -11.10 4.68
C SER A 93 -15.04 -12.44 3.99
N ARG A 94 -15.91 -12.45 2.95
CA ARG A 94 -16.26 -13.67 2.18
C ARG A 94 -15.07 -14.40 1.54
N VAL A 95 -13.94 -13.72 1.31
CA VAL A 95 -12.75 -14.33 0.70
C VAL A 95 -12.02 -15.23 1.70
N TYR A 96 -12.18 -14.99 3.00
CA TYR A 96 -11.35 -15.62 4.04
C TYR A 96 -12.12 -16.60 4.92
N LEU A 97 -13.46 -16.60 4.86
CA LEU A 97 -14.29 -17.35 5.79
C LEU A 97 -15.37 -18.15 5.04
N THR A 98 -15.22 -19.48 5.04
CA THR A 98 -16.24 -20.45 4.60
C THR A 98 -16.87 -21.11 5.82
N MET A 99 -18.17 -20.88 6.03
CA MET A 99 -18.94 -21.23 7.24
C MET A 99 -19.30 -22.73 7.42
N ASN A 100 -18.74 -23.65 6.63
CA ASN A 100 -19.18 -25.05 6.66
C ASN A 100 -18.32 -25.96 7.57
N GLU A 101 -17.53 -25.38 8.46
CA GLU A 101 -16.51 -26.12 9.21
C GLU A 101 -16.59 -25.81 10.71
N ASP A 102 -16.12 -26.77 11.53
CA ASP A 102 -15.92 -26.62 12.98
C ASP A 102 -15.20 -25.30 13.30
N GLY A 103 -15.69 -24.58 14.32
CA GLY A 103 -15.20 -23.26 14.69
C GLY A 103 -13.70 -23.23 14.99
N MET A 104 -13.14 -24.26 15.63
CA MET A 104 -11.68 -24.32 15.89
C MET A 104 -10.90 -24.66 14.63
N LEU A 105 -11.43 -25.52 13.77
CA LEU A 105 -10.78 -25.91 12.51
C LEU A 105 -10.72 -24.72 11.54
N LEU A 106 -11.76 -23.88 11.54
CA LEU A 106 -11.79 -22.61 10.82
C LEU A 106 -10.69 -21.66 11.33
N LEU A 107 -10.56 -21.49 12.64
CA LEU A 107 -9.52 -20.66 13.25
C LEU A 107 -8.11 -21.16 12.86
N GLU A 108 -7.90 -22.47 12.83
CA GLU A 108 -6.63 -23.03 12.35
C GLU A 108 -6.39 -22.81 10.85
N LYS A 109 -7.42 -22.86 10.00
CA LYS A 109 -7.26 -22.53 8.57
C LYS A 109 -6.97 -21.07 8.32
N LEU A 110 -7.56 -20.19 9.13
CA LEU A 110 -7.26 -18.76 9.10
C LEU A 110 -5.81 -18.46 9.48
N ARG A 111 -5.12 -19.37 10.19
CA ARG A 111 -3.68 -19.27 10.47
C ARG A 111 -2.86 -19.18 9.18
N LEU A 112 -3.11 -20.08 8.23
CA LEU A 112 -2.44 -20.11 6.93
C LEU A 112 -2.76 -18.86 6.11
N THR A 113 -3.98 -18.37 6.27
CA THR A 113 -4.40 -17.12 5.65
C THR A 113 -3.63 -15.97 6.26
N PHE A 114 -3.71 -15.70 7.56
CA PHE A 114 -3.16 -14.48 8.15
C PHE A 114 -1.64 -14.49 8.33
N ALA A 115 -1.05 -15.64 8.65
CA ALA A 115 0.40 -15.85 8.81
C ALA A 115 1.10 -14.69 9.55
N HIS A 116 0.58 -14.32 10.72
CA HIS A 116 1.06 -13.18 11.52
C HIS A 116 1.23 -13.58 12.99
N GLN A 117 2.27 -13.07 13.65
CA GLN A 117 2.60 -13.42 15.04
C GLN A 117 1.44 -13.18 16.01
N TYR A 118 0.77 -12.03 15.92
CA TYR A 118 -0.40 -11.76 16.75
C TYR A 118 -1.55 -12.75 16.57
N TYR A 119 -1.73 -13.31 15.37
CA TYR A 119 -2.74 -14.33 15.15
C TYR A 119 -2.36 -15.67 15.77
N GLU A 120 -1.08 -16.03 15.73
CA GLU A 120 -0.57 -17.22 16.42
C GLU A 120 -0.80 -17.10 17.94
N SER A 121 -0.44 -15.96 18.54
CA SER A 121 -0.69 -15.71 19.96
C SER A 121 -2.18 -15.73 20.31
N PHE A 122 -3.03 -15.18 19.42
CA PHE A 122 -4.47 -15.27 19.56
C PHE A 122 -4.98 -16.72 19.56
N LEU A 123 -4.52 -17.55 18.61
CA LEU A 123 -4.92 -18.95 18.54
C LEU A 123 -4.51 -19.74 19.78
N GLU A 124 -3.28 -19.55 20.26
CA GLU A 124 -2.79 -20.19 21.49
C GLU A 124 -3.65 -19.82 22.69
N MET A 125 -4.03 -18.54 22.84
CA MET A 125 -4.93 -18.10 23.89
C MET A 125 -6.31 -18.74 23.78
N VAL A 126 -6.92 -18.76 22.58
CA VAL A 126 -8.22 -19.40 22.37
C VAL A 126 -8.17 -20.87 22.76
N LYS A 127 -7.14 -21.61 22.35
CA LYS A 127 -6.97 -23.03 22.71
C LYS A 127 -6.87 -23.22 24.22
N LEU A 128 -6.00 -22.46 24.87
CA LEU A 128 -5.78 -22.54 26.31
C LEU A 128 -7.06 -22.27 27.12
N ILE A 129 -7.83 -21.25 26.73
CA ILE A 129 -9.08 -20.89 27.41
C ILE A 129 -10.19 -21.90 27.11
N ASN A 130 -10.23 -22.45 25.90
CA ASN A 130 -11.22 -23.48 25.55
C ASN A 130 -10.95 -24.80 26.28
N GLU A 131 -9.69 -25.14 26.53
CA GLU A 131 -9.28 -26.37 27.22
C GLU A 131 -9.33 -26.27 28.76
N HIS A 132 -8.97 -25.11 29.33
CA HIS A 132 -8.82 -24.94 30.78
C HIS A 132 -9.86 -24.01 31.41
N GLY A 133 -10.69 -23.35 30.61
CA GLY A 133 -11.57 -22.28 31.08
C GLY A 133 -10.80 -21.01 31.45
N GLY A 134 -11.50 -19.89 31.55
CA GLY A 134 -10.90 -18.61 31.93
C GLY A 134 -11.68 -17.40 31.44
N GLU A 135 -11.20 -16.21 31.82
CA GLU A 135 -11.67 -14.94 31.29
C GLU A 135 -10.74 -14.52 30.14
N MET A 136 -11.26 -14.58 28.92
CA MET A 136 -10.47 -14.32 27.72
C MET A 136 -9.97 -12.88 27.67
N LEU A 137 -10.79 -11.94 28.14
CA LEU A 137 -10.44 -10.52 28.16
C LEU A 137 -9.22 -10.24 29.03
N LYS A 138 -9.08 -10.89 30.19
CA LYS A 138 -7.91 -10.72 31.08
C LYS A 138 -6.62 -11.25 30.44
N VAL A 139 -6.69 -12.41 29.78
CA VAL A 139 -5.53 -13.01 29.12
C VAL A 139 -5.15 -12.22 27.86
N ALA A 140 -6.15 -11.70 27.14
CA ALA A 140 -5.96 -11.01 25.89
C ALA A 140 -5.69 -9.51 26.02
N GLU A 141 -5.74 -8.91 27.22
CA GLU A 141 -5.54 -7.46 27.43
C GLU A 141 -4.22 -6.95 26.81
N VAL A 142 -3.13 -7.68 27.03
CA VAL A 142 -1.81 -7.35 26.46
C VAL A 142 -1.82 -7.47 24.94
N LEU A 143 -2.53 -8.45 24.37
CA LEU A 143 -2.64 -8.62 22.93
C LEU A 143 -3.49 -7.49 22.31
N LEU A 144 -4.64 -7.17 22.91
CA LEU A 144 -5.52 -6.08 22.46
C LEU A 144 -4.79 -4.73 22.50
N PHE A 145 -4.05 -4.47 23.58
CA PHE A 145 -3.21 -3.27 23.67
C PHE A 145 -2.15 -3.24 22.57
N SER A 146 -1.48 -4.38 22.30
CA SER A 146 -0.47 -4.48 21.25
C SER A 146 -1.06 -4.27 19.85
N ILE A 147 -2.22 -4.87 19.56
CA ILE A 147 -2.97 -4.69 18.31
C ILE A 147 -3.35 -3.22 18.12
N SER A 148 -3.96 -2.60 19.14
CA SER A 148 -4.38 -1.19 19.10
C SER A 148 -3.20 -0.23 18.90
N ASN A 149 -2.08 -0.49 19.58
CA ASN A 149 -0.86 0.29 19.40
C ASN A 149 -0.28 0.13 17.99
N SER A 150 -0.23 -1.10 17.45
CA SER A 150 0.21 -1.37 16.08
C SER A 150 -0.66 -0.66 15.04
N GLU A 151 -1.98 -0.69 15.21
CA GLU A 151 -2.91 0.04 14.32
C GLU A 151 -2.68 1.55 14.39
N THR A 152 -2.51 2.08 15.60
CA THR A 152 -2.20 3.51 15.80
C THR A 152 -0.89 3.90 15.12
N GLN A 153 0.15 3.06 15.21
CA GLN A 153 1.42 3.27 14.52
C GLN A 153 1.26 3.23 13.00
N LEU A 154 0.47 2.28 12.47
CA LEU A 154 0.14 2.22 11.04
C LEU A 154 -0.55 3.50 10.57
N ILE A 155 -1.53 4.01 11.32
CA ILE A 155 -2.23 5.26 10.99
C ILE A 155 -1.26 6.45 11.01
N LYS A 156 -0.44 6.58 12.05
CA LYS A 156 0.57 7.64 12.15
C LYS A 156 1.56 7.59 10.97
N LEU A 157 2.09 6.40 10.68
CA LEU A 157 3.04 6.18 9.58
C LEU A 157 2.41 6.55 8.23
N THR A 158 1.18 6.12 7.95
CA THR A 158 0.50 6.45 6.70
C THR A 158 0.28 7.95 6.52
N ARG A 159 -0.02 8.69 7.60
CA ARG A 159 -0.15 10.15 7.56
C ARG A 159 1.18 10.83 7.26
N ILE A 160 2.25 10.40 7.93
CA ILE A 160 3.61 10.91 7.71
C ILE A 160 4.05 10.65 6.27
N ASP A 161 3.91 9.42 5.78
CA ASP A 161 4.29 9.03 4.43
C ASP A 161 3.50 9.81 3.37
N ASN A 162 2.20 10.07 3.58
CA ASN A 162 1.41 10.89 2.66
C ASN A 162 1.94 12.34 2.60
N ALA A 163 2.30 12.93 3.72
CA ALA A 163 2.86 14.29 3.75
C ALA A 163 4.21 14.35 3.01
N TYR A 164 5.08 13.37 3.20
CA TYR A 164 6.34 13.27 2.46
C TYR A 164 6.12 13.04 0.96
N LEU A 165 5.15 12.21 0.59
CA LEU A 165 4.82 11.94 -0.81
C LEU A 165 4.31 13.20 -1.52
N ILE A 166 3.48 14.02 -0.87
CA ILE A 166 3.03 15.31 -1.41
C ILE A 166 4.24 16.23 -1.65
N LYS A 167 5.13 16.38 -0.65
CA LYS A 167 6.35 17.20 -0.79
C LYS A 167 7.25 16.70 -1.93
N PHE A 168 7.39 15.39 -2.05
CA PHE A 168 8.18 14.75 -3.09
C PHE A 168 7.60 15.02 -4.50
N ILE A 169 6.28 14.82 -4.68
CA ILE A 169 5.61 15.13 -5.95
C ILE A 169 5.74 16.61 -6.30
N PHE A 170 5.51 17.49 -5.32
CA PHE A 170 5.62 18.93 -5.53
C PHE A 170 7.03 19.35 -5.95
N ASN A 171 8.07 18.82 -5.30
CA ASN A 171 9.45 19.11 -5.65
C ASN A 171 9.78 18.67 -7.09
N TRP A 172 9.40 17.45 -7.47
CA TRP A 172 9.65 16.97 -8.83
C TRP A 172 8.88 17.75 -9.88
N PHE A 173 7.62 18.07 -9.60
CA PHE A 173 6.82 18.92 -10.48
C PHE A 173 7.46 20.29 -10.65
N PHE A 174 7.95 20.91 -9.57
CA PHE A 174 8.64 22.19 -9.62
C PHE A 174 9.92 22.13 -10.46
N ILE A 175 10.76 21.10 -10.26
CA ILE A 175 12.00 20.93 -11.03
C ILE A 175 11.70 20.73 -12.52
N MET A 176 10.68 19.93 -12.85
CA MET A 176 10.26 19.75 -14.25
C MET A 176 9.73 21.05 -14.87
N LEU A 177 8.93 21.82 -14.12
CA LEU A 177 8.43 23.11 -14.56
C LEU A 177 9.57 24.08 -14.84
N VAL A 178 10.57 24.15 -13.95
CA VAL A 178 11.76 24.97 -14.15
C VAL A 178 12.51 24.56 -15.42
N ALA A 179 12.70 23.26 -15.65
CA ALA A 179 13.36 22.77 -16.87
C ALA A 179 12.58 23.13 -18.16
N ILE A 180 11.24 23.07 -18.13
CA ILE A 180 10.39 23.52 -19.24
C ILE A 180 10.56 25.02 -19.48
N VAL A 181 10.49 25.85 -18.43
CA VAL A 181 10.66 27.30 -18.55
C VAL A 181 12.03 27.66 -19.12
N PHE A 182 13.10 27.01 -18.66
CA PHE A 182 14.44 27.21 -19.21
C PHE A 182 14.51 26.81 -20.69
N ARG A 183 13.89 25.69 -21.08
CA ARG A 183 13.87 25.28 -22.49
C ARG A 183 13.17 26.33 -23.36
N LEU A 184 11.99 26.80 -22.95
CA LEU A 184 11.21 27.79 -23.69
C LEU A 184 11.93 29.14 -23.75
N ALA A 185 12.56 29.58 -22.66
CA ALA A 185 13.36 30.80 -22.64
C ALA A 185 14.56 30.72 -23.59
N LEU A 186 15.27 29.58 -23.59
CA LEU A 186 16.44 29.37 -24.45
C LEU A 186 16.08 29.22 -25.93
N ASP A 187 14.89 28.70 -26.25
CA ASP A 187 14.42 28.56 -27.64
C ASP A 187 14.30 29.92 -28.36
N GLY A 188 14.00 30.98 -27.61
CA GLY A 188 13.99 32.36 -28.11
C GLY A 188 15.38 32.96 -28.38
N PHE A 189 16.44 32.42 -27.75
CA PHE A 189 17.81 32.93 -27.84
C PHE A 189 18.72 32.08 -28.74
N LEU A 190 18.52 30.77 -28.77
CA LEU A 190 19.36 29.82 -29.48
C LEU A 190 18.45 28.93 -30.35
N LYS A 191 18.29 29.30 -31.62
CA LYS A 191 17.60 28.45 -32.62
C LYS A 191 18.48 27.26 -32.97
N PHE A 192 18.45 26.23 -32.15
CA PHE A 192 19.04 24.95 -32.51
C PHE A 192 18.11 24.22 -33.48
N GLU A 193 18.51 24.07 -34.75
CA GLU A 193 17.79 23.23 -35.73
C GLU A 193 17.69 21.76 -35.27
N THR A 194 18.69 21.30 -34.52
CA THR A 194 18.73 19.99 -33.87
C THR A 194 19.29 20.13 -32.46
N LEU A 195 18.62 19.52 -31.48
CA LEU A 195 19.11 19.52 -30.10
C LEU A 195 20.48 18.82 -29.98
N PRO A 196 21.45 19.40 -29.26
CA PRO A 196 22.73 18.75 -29.01
C PRO A 196 22.55 17.40 -28.31
N LEU A 197 23.32 16.39 -28.70
CA LEU A 197 23.26 15.04 -28.10
C LEU A 197 23.45 15.09 -26.57
N ILE A 198 24.35 15.94 -26.08
CA ILE A 198 24.63 16.13 -24.65
C ILE A 198 23.38 16.60 -23.90
N TYR A 199 22.59 17.49 -24.51
CA TYR A 199 21.34 17.98 -23.92
C TYR A 199 20.31 16.85 -23.81
N VAL A 200 20.13 16.09 -24.89
CA VAL A 200 19.19 14.96 -24.91
C VAL A 200 19.59 13.92 -23.86
N ALA A 201 20.86 13.52 -23.83
CA ALA A 201 21.38 12.57 -22.84
C ALA A 201 21.18 13.05 -21.39
N GLY A 202 21.43 14.34 -21.12
CA GLY A 202 21.21 14.92 -19.79
C GLY A 202 19.74 14.87 -19.35
N MET A 203 18.81 15.16 -20.26
CA MET A 203 17.38 15.08 -19.97
C MET A 203 16.87 13.65 -19.84
N GLU A 204 17.41 12.70 -20.60
CA GLU A 204 17.12 11.27 -20.44
C GLU A 204 17.60 10.75 -19.08
N VAL A 205 18.81 11.11 -18.66
CA VAL A 205 19.30 10.80 -17.30
C VAL A 205 18.40 11.42 -16.24
N PHE A 206 17.96 12.66 -16.43
CA PHE A 206 17.02 13.32 -15.53
C PHE A 206 15.69 12.54 -15.40
N ILE A 207 15.09 12.11 -16.52
CA ILE A 207 13.87 11.29 -16.53
C ILE A 207 14.12 9.95 -15.83
N ALA A 208 15.25 9.30 -16.08
CA ALA A 208 15.61 8.04 -15.44
C ALA A 208 15.74 8.18 -13.92
N ILE A 209 16.39 9.24 -13.43
CA ILE A 209 16.50 9.54 -11.99
C ILE A 209 15.11 9.79 -11.39
N PHE A 210 14.26 10.56 -12.07
CA PHE A 210 12.89 10.81 -11.63
C PHE A 210 12.10 9.50 -11.47
N LEU A 211 12.04 8.68 -12.53
CA LEU A 211 11.32 7.40 -12.51
C LEU A 211 11.86 6.47 -11.43
N THR A 212 13.19 6.36 -11.30
CA THR A 212 13.83 5.53 -10.27
C THR A 212 13.49 6.03 -8.87
N SER A 213 13.50 7.35 -8.65
CA SER A 213 13.17 7.93 -7.35
C SER A 213 11.72 7.64 -6.93
N ILE A 214 10.77 7.67 -7.87
CA ILE A 214 9.38 7.27 -7.61
C ILE A 214 9.32 5.82 -7.15
N VAL A 215 9.96 4.91 -7.90
CA VAL A 215 10.00 3.49 -7.55
C VAL A 215 10.57 3.29 -6.15
N LEU A 216 11.68 3.94 -5.82
CA LEU A 216 12.31 3.83 -4.51
C LEU A 216 11.42 4.37 -3.37
N VAL A 217 10.72 5.49 -3.58
CA VAL A 217 9.79 6.05 -2.58
C VAL A 217 8.64 5.07 -2.31
N PHE A 218 8.03 4.50 -3.35
CA PHE A 218 6.95 3.53 -3.18
C PHE A 218 7.44 2.23 -2.53
N GLU A 219 8.59 1.69 -2.92
CA GLU A 219 9.17 0.50 -2.29
C GLU A 219 9.55 0.74 -0.82
N ASN A 220 10.09 1.91 -0.49
CA ASN A 220 10.39 2.28 0.90
C ASN A 220 9.12 2.35 1.75
N ARG A 221 8.04 2.91 1.22
CA ARG A 221 6.74 2.95 1.88
C ARG A 221 6.22 1.54 2.18
N ILE A 222 6.22 0.68 1.17
CA ILE A 222 5.79 -0.73 1.31
C ILE A 222 6.63 -1.44 2.38
N ARG A 223 7.95 -1.25 2.37
CA ARG A 223 8.86 -1.87 3.35
C ARG A 223 8.62 -1.40 4.78
N ARG A 224 8.42 -0.10 5.01
CA ARG A 224 8.17 0.45 6.35
C ARG A 224 6.88 -0.09 6.96
N THR A 225 5.82 -0.14 6.18
CA THR A 225 4.53 -0.66 6.67
C THR A 225 4.56 -2.15 6.97
N ARG A 226 5.33 -2.95 6.24
CA ARG A 226 5.51 -4.38 6.55
C ARG A 226 6.25 -4.63 7.87
N ARG A 227 7.06 -3.67 8.34
CA ARG A 227 7.83 -3.76 9.58
C ARG A 227 7.08 -3.28 10.82
N VAL A 228 5.86 -2.75 10.66
CA VAL A 228 4.99 -2.48 11.81
C VAL A 228 4.42 -3.84 12.24
N SER A 229 5.07 -4.43 13.25
CA SER A 229 4.55 -5.53 14.07
C SER A 229 3.69 -4.91 15.14
#